data_AF-A0A7Y2Y3M2-F1
#
_entry.id   AF-A0A7Y2Y3M2-F1
#
_cell.length_a   1.000
_cell.length_b   1.000
_cell.length_c   1.000
_cell.angle_alpha   90.00
_cell.angle_beta   90.00
_cell.angle_gamma   90.00
#
_symmetry.space_group_name_H-M   'P 1'
#
loop_
_entity.id
_entity.type
_entity.pdbx_description
1 polymer ?
#
loop_
_entity_poly.entity_id
_entity_poly.type
_entity_poly.pdbx_seq_one_letter_code
_entity_poly.pdbx_strand_id
1 'polypeptide(L)'
;MKKLAIILVFIFITPLFINSQELDGINFISPYNDGVAAVKKANKWGFINTDGKLVVNYRDDLVLSNSDGKTYPIFNSGRCLIYKEKEGISYFGYIDKNGNTILKPQYLNASNFKNDLAIVIELHKNILGKNDILDKKMIDYSYTEIAINPSGKIIHFLSEKPTHIKLSKEFVKSPPEIKSKFISEKLIAFKNKDKTWSIKNL
;
A
#
# COMPACT_ATOMS: atom_id res chain seq x y z
N MET A 1 -62.51 0.87 30.02
CA MET A 1 -61.19 0.72 30.70
C MET A 1 -60.07 0.93 29.67
N LYS A 2 -59.89 2.13 29.09
CA LYS A 2 -58.88 3.16 29.48
C LYS A 2 -57.56 2.67 30.10
N LYS A 3 -56.79 1.81 29.44
CA LYS A 3 -55.33 1.65 29.68
C LYS A 3 -54.61 1.12 28.43
N LEU A 4 -54.46 1.93 27.37
CA LEU A 4 -53.60 1.55 26.25
C LEU A 4 -53.17 2.74 25.37
N ALA A 5 -52.60 3.80 25.96
CA ALA A 5 -52.19 4.97 25.18
C ALA A 5 -50.91 5.69 25.65
N ILE A 6 -50.14 5.13 26.61
CA ILE A 6 -49.02 5.88 27.23
C ILE A 6 -47.63 5.30 26.87
N ILE A 7 -47.53 4.15 26.22
CA ILE A 7 -46.22 3.51 25.95
C ILE A 7 -45.57 3.96 24.62
N LEU A 8 -46.32 4.61 23.71
CA LEU A 8 -45.80 4.98 22.39
C LEU A 8 -45.14 6.38 22.30
N VAL A 9 -45.22 7.21 23.33
CA VAL A 9 -44.69 8.59 23.29
C VAL A 9 -43.28 8.71 23.91
N PHE A 10 -42.83 7.74 24.71
CA PHE A 10 -41.53 7.81 25.39
C PHE A 10 -40.32 7.34 24.55
N ILE A 11 -40.54 6.68 23.41
CA ILE A 11 -39.46 6.25 22.50
C ILE A 11 -38.97 7.39 21.60
N PHE A 12 -39.67 8.53 21.55
CA PHE A 12 -39.35 9.64 20.63
C PHE A 12 -38.49 10.77 21.22
N ILE A 13 -38.03 10.66 22.48
CA ILE A 13 -37.24 11.72 23.15
C ILE A 13 -35.93 11.17 23.73
N THR A 14 -35.41 10.04 23.24
CA THR A 14 -33.98 9.79 23.44
C THR A 14 -33.25 10.76 22.52
N PRO A 15 -32.50 11.75 23.02
CA PRO A 15 -31.60 12.50 22.16
C PRO A 15 -30.70 11.47 21.49
N LEU A 16 -30.86 11.32 20.17
CA LEU A 16 -29.85 10.72 19.32
C LEU A 16 -28.63 11.63 19.45
N PHE A 17 -27.78 11.34 20.42
CA PHE A 17 -26.43 11.89 20.45
C PHE A 17 -25.71 11.32 19.24
N ILE A 18 -25.87 11.99 18.10
CA ILE A 18 -24.98 11.83 16.97
C ILE A 18 -23.65 12.33 17.50
N ASN A 19 -22.79 11.39 17.93
CA ASN A 19 -21.43 11.70 18.33
C ASN A 19 -20.71 12.27 17.11
N SER A 20 -20.77 13.59 16.96
CA SER A 20 -19.96 14.33 16.00
C SER A 20 -18.53 14.25 16.52
N GLN A 21 -17.71 13.42 15.89
CA GLN A 21 -16.29 13.37 16.18
C GLN A 21 -15.65 14.64 15.61
N GLU A 22 -15.24 15.56 16.47
CA GLU A 22 -14.43 16.71 16.06
C GLU A 22 -12.96 16.31 16.00
N LEU A 23 -12.33 16.47 14.84
CA LEU A 23 -10.91 16.24 14.63
C LEU A 23 -10.16 17.57 14.68
N ASP A 24 -9.48 17.84 15.79
CA ASP A 24 -8.67 19.04 15.98
C ASP A 24 -7.16 18.80 15.72
N GLY A 25 -6.44 19.87 15.38
CA GLY A 25 -4.99 19.88 15.16
C GLY A 25 -4.55 19.30 13.82
N ILE A 26 -5.42 19.35 12.80
CA ILE A 26 -5.11 18.87 11.45
C ILE A 26 -4.33 19.91 10.67
N ASN A 27 -3.14 19.56 10.20
CA ASN A 27 -2.26 20.45 9.44
C ASN A 27 -2.51 20.37 7.93
N PHE A 28 -3.13 19.30 7.46
CA PHE A 28 -3.44 19.09 6.04
C PHE A 28 -4.60 18.12 5.87
N ILE A 29 -5.45 18.39 4.88
CA ILE A 29 -6.54 17.52 4.44
C ILE A 29 -6.47 17.41 2.92
N SER A 30 -6.48 16.19 2.38
CA SER A 30 -6.56 15.96 0.93
C SER A 30 -8.01 16.02 0.44
N PRO A 31 -8.25 16.20 -0.87
CA PRO A 31 -9.52 15.81 -1.47
C PRO A 31 -9.84 14.34 -1.20
N TYR A 32 -11.12 13.99 -1.27
CA TYR A 32 -11.53 12.59 -1.22
C TYR A 32 -11.04 11.85 -2.46
N ASN A 33 -10.44 10.69 -2.23
CA ASN A 33 -10.06 9.75 -3.26
C ASN A 33 -10.39 8.33 -2.77
N ASP A 34 -11.06 7.55 -3.62
CA ASP A 34 -11.54 6.21 -3.25
C ASP A 34 -12.37 6.20 -1.94
N GLY A 35 -13.21 7.22 -1.76
CA GLY A 35 -14.14 7.34 -0.63
C GLY A 35 -13.51 7.72 0.72
N VAL A 36 -12.21 8.06 0.76
CA VAL A 36 -11.52 8.53 1.97
C VAL A 36 -10.65 9.76 1.68
N ALA A 37 -10.37 10.58 2.69
CA ALA A 37 -9.46 11.71 2.59
C ALA A 37 -8.28 11.51 3.56
N ALA A 38 -7.07 11.78 3.09
CA ALA A 38 -5.87 11.75 3.92
C ALA A 38 -5.84 12.99 4.82
N VAL A 39 -5.63 12.78 6.11
CA VAL A 39 -5.48 13.84 7.10
C VAL A 39 -4.11 13.76 7.75
N LYS A 40 -3.44 14.90 7.89
CA LYS A 40 -2.14 14.99 8.54
C LYS A 40 -2.27 15.67 9.90
N LYS A 41 -1.76 15.01 10.94
CA LYS A 41 -1.63 15.58 12.28
C LYS A 41 -0.18 15.45 12.73
N ALA A 42 0.47 16.59 12.97
CA ALA A 42 1.91 16.68 13.16
C ALA A 42 2.67 15.98 12.01
N ASN A 43 3.44 14.94 12.31
CA ASN A 43 4.23 14.18 11.34
C ASN A 43 3.60 12.84 10.92
N LYS A 44 2.34 12.60 11.29
CA LYS A 44 1.63 11.35 11.00
C LYS A 44 0.43 11.58 10.10
N TRP A 45 0.08 10.53 9.36
CA TRP A 45 -1.05 10.53 8.44
C TRP A 45 -2.11 9.54 8.89
N GLY A 46 -3.37 9.92 8.76
CA GLY A 46 -4.52 9.05 8.92
C GLY A 46 -5.48 9.23 7.74
N PHE A 47 -6.61 8.54 7.78
CA PHE A 47 -7.67 8.70 6.77
C PHE A 47 -9.03 8.85 7.44
N ILE A 48 -9.84 9.74 6.90
CA ILE A 48 -11.24 9.94 7.29
C ILE A 48 -12.16 9.46 6.18
N ASN A 49 -13.34 8.96 6.55
CA ASN A 49 -14.42 8.68 5.60
C ASN A 49 -15.24 9.95 5.31
N THR A 50 -16.25 9.83 4.44
CA THR A 50 -17.15 10.94 4.06
C THR A 50 -17.98 11.51 5.20
N ASP A 51 -18.14 10.76 6.30
CA ASP A 51 -18.83 11.22 7.51
C ASP A 51 -17.87 11.98 8.46
N GLY A 52 -16.60 12.17 8.08
CA GLY A 52 -15.57 12.79 8.90
C GLY A 52 -14.97 11.88 9.98
N LYS A 53 -15.36 10.60 10.04
CA LYS A 53 -14.83 9.64 11.02
C LYS A 53 -13.45 9.13 10.60
N LEU A 54 -12.54 9.05 11.56
CA LEU A 54 -11.20 8.49 11.34
C LEU A 54 -11.31 6.96 11.14
N VAL A 55 -11.01 6.48 9.93
CA VAL A 55 -11.06 5.06 9.54
C VAL A 55 -9.69 4.39 9.51
N VAL A 56 -8.62 5.17 9.31
CA VAL A 56 -7.24 4.73 9.50
C VAL A 56 -6.59 5.65 10.50
N ASN A 57 -6.10 5.09 11.61
CA ASN A 57 -5.45 5.87 12.66
C ASN A 57 -4.11 6.46 12.18
N TYR A 58 -3.65 7.50 12.87
CA TYR A 58 -2.42 8.21 12.56
C TYR A 58 -1.19 7.30 12.64
N ARG A 59 -0.47 7.19 11.53
CA ARG A 59 0.68 6.32 11.33
C ARG A 59 1.75 7.05 10.49
N ASP A 60 2.99 6.61 10.63
CA ASP A 60 4.21 7.21 10.05
C ASP A 60 4.79 6.38 8.88
N ASP A 61 4.21 5.23 8.62
CA ASP A 61 4.67 4.24 7.64
C ASP A 61 3.84 4.24 6.35
N LEU A 62 2.97 5.23 6.14
CA LEU A 62 2.23 5.44 4.89
C LEU A 62 3.14 6.05 3.82
N VAL A 63 3.09 5.48 2.61
CA VAL A 63 3.89 5.98 1.48
C VAL A 63 3.18 7.16 0.84
N LEU A 64 3.90 8.27 0.68
CA LEU A 64 3.36 9.46 0.06
C LEU A 64 3.41 9.35 -1.46
N SER A 65 2.35 9.80 -2.11
CA SER A 65 2.20 9.80 -3.56
C SER A 65 1.92 11.21 -4.05
N ASN A 66 2.37 11.52 -5.25
CA ASN A 66 2.08 12.80 -5.87
C ASN A 66 0.71 12.75 -6.55
N SER A 67 -0.19 13.64 -6.13
CA SER A 67 -1.51 13.83 -6.70
C SER A 67 -1.84 15.32 -6.68
N ASP A 68 -2.23 15.86 -7.83
CA ASP A 68 -2.60 17.27 -8.03
C ASP A 68 -1.54 18.26 -7.52
N GLY A 69 -0.26 17.96 -7.80
CA GLY A 69 0.87 18.81 -7.39
C GLY A 69 1.17 18.79 -5.89
N LYS A 70 0.53 17.91 -5.11
CA LYS A 70 0.74 17.73 -3.68
C LYS A 70 1.15 16.30 -3.36
N THR A 71 1.81 16.10 -2.23
CA THR A 71 2.36 14.80 -1.82
C THR A 71 1.68 14.33 -0.53
N TYR A 72 0.86 13.29 -0.63
CA TYR A 72 0.09 12.71 0.47
C TYR A 72 -0.21 11.22 0.20
N PRO A 73 -0.50 10.40 1.22
CA PRO A 73 -0.82 9.00 0.98
C PRO A 73 -2.22 8.86 0.37
N ILE A 74 -2.40 7.89 -0.52
CA ILE A 74 -3.65 7.73 -1.29
C ILE A 74 -4.13 6.29 -1.26
N PHE A 75 -5.46 6.13 -1.32
CA PHE A 75 -6.08 4.84 -1.61
C PHE A 75 -6.39 4.73 -3.11
N ASN A 76 -5.99 3.62 -3.71
CA ASN A 76 -6.44 3.26 -5.05
C ASN A 76 -6.87 1.80 -5.02
N SER A 77 -8.01 1.48 -5.64
CA SER A 77 -8.54 0.11 -5.62
C SER A 77 -8.65 -0.49 -4.21
N GLY A 78 -9.04 0.33 -3.23
CA GLY A 78 -9.16 -0.06 -1.84
C GLY A 78 -7.85 -0.44 -1.15
N ARG A 79 -6.70 -0.02 -1.68
CA ARG A 79 -5.38 -0.27 -1.11
C ARG A 79 -4.57 1.01 -0.99
N CYS A 80 -3.84 1.14 0.11
CA CYS A 80 -2.87 2.20 0.33
C CYS A 80 -1.49 1.59 0.64
N LEU A 81 -0.42 2.16 0.09
CA LEU A 81 0.94 1.68 0.32
C LEU A 81 1.41 2.00 1.73
N ILE A 82 2.10 1.02 2.31
CA ILE A 82 2.87 1.18 3.53
C ILE A 82 4.29 0.68 3.29
N TYR A 83 5.23 1.14 4.10
CA TYR A 83 6.59 0.62 4.11
C TYR A 83 7.02 0.20 5.52
N LYS A 84 8.06 -0.61 5.61
CA LYS A 84 8.72 -0.93 6.87
C LYS A 84 10.20 -1.15 6.61
N GLU A 85 11.03 -0.55 7.43
CA GLU A 85 12.47 -0.78 7.38
C GLU A 85 12.84 -2.05 8.15
N LYS A 86 13.71 -2.87 7.55
CA LYS A 86 14.37 -4.01 8.20
C LYS A 86 15.83 -4.02 7.78
N GLU A 87 16.74 -4.01 8.76
CA GLU A 87 18.19 -4.06 8.52
C GLU A 87 18.69 -2.93 7.60
N GLY A 88 18.05 -1.75 7.65
CA GLY A 88 18.36 -0.60 6.79
C GLY A 88 17.80 -0.70 5.38
N ILE A 89 16.91 -1.66 5.10
CA ILE A 89 16.26 -1.84 3.79
C ILE A 89 14.76 -1.64 3.96
N SER A 90 14.18 -0.80 3.10
CA SER A 90 12.73 -0.58 3.06
C SER A 90 12.02 -1.69 2.31
N TYR A 91 10.98 -2.24 2.92
CA TYR A 91 10.05 -3.19 2.31
C TYR A 91 8.65 -2.57 2.22
N PHE A 92 7.92 -2.89 1.17
CA PHE A 92 6.63 -2.30 0.86
C PHE A 92 5.51 -3.33 0.97
N GLY A 93 4.35 -2.85 1.42
CA GLY A 93 3.13 -3.61 1.61
C GLY A 93 1.91 -2.73 1.42
N TYR A 94 0.73 -3.25 1.77
CA TYR A 94 -0.54 -2.57 1.54
C TYR A 94 -1.52 -2.78 2.68
N ILE A 95 -2.30 -1.73 2.95
CA ILE A 95 -3.41 -1.75 3.92
C ILE A 95 -4.76 -1.60 3.22
N ASP A 96 -5.82 -2.04 3.88
CA ASP A 96 -7.21 -1.72 3.51
C ASP A 96 -7.67 -0.37 4.10
N LYS A 97 -8.90 0.04 3.75
CA LYS A 97 -9.51 1.30 4.23
C LYS A 97 -9.82 1.32 5.73
N ASN A 98 -9.72 0.18 6.42
CA ASN A 98 -9.85 0.07 7.88
C ASN A 98 -8.47 0.11 8.57
N GLY A 99 -7.39 0.23 7.81
CA GLY A 99 -6.02 0.25 8.33
C GLY A 99 -5.40 -1.13 8.53
N ASN A 100 -6.10 -2.21 8.19
CA ASN A 100 -5.58 -3.57 8.33
C ASN A 100 -4.52 -3.83 7.25
N THR A 101 -3.41 -4.45 7.64
CA THR A 101 -2.37 -4.85 6.68
C THR A 101 -2.84 -6.09 5.92
N ILE A 102 -3.17 -5.92 4.64
CA ILE A 102 -3.59 -7.01 3.74
C ILE A 102 -2.38 -7.70 3.12
N LEU A 103 -1.40 -6.89 2.70
CA LEU A 103 -0.12 -7.37 2.16
C LEU A 103 0.99 -6.86 3.06
N LYS A 104 1.65 -7.78 3.75
CA LYS A 104 2.75 -7.43 4.66
C LYS A 104 3.89 -6.78 3.88
N PRO A 105 4.63 -5.83 4.49
CA PRO A 105 5.86 -5.31 3.92
C PRO A 105 6.85 -6.42 3.57
N GLN A 106 6.95 -6.75 2.28
CA GLN A 106 7.80 -7.85 1.77
C GLN A 106 8.39 -7.57 0.38
N TYR A 107 7.84 -6.61 -0.35
CA TYR A 107 8.34 -6.22 -1.67
C TYR A 107 9.47 -5.21 -1.52
N LEU A 108 10.51 -5.28 -2.37
CA LEU A 108 11.60 -4.30 -2.33
C LEU A 108 11.18 -2.92 -2.87
N ASN A 109 10.12 -2.88 -3.67
CA ASN A 109 9.46 -1.68 -4.12
C ASN A 109 8.03 -2.03 -4.57
N ALA A 110 7.14 -1.03 -4.60
CA ALA A 110 5.74 -1.19 -4.93
C ALA A 110 5.18 0.09 -5.55
N SER A 111 4.29 -0.05 -6.54
CA SER A 111 3.47 1.05 -7.04
C SER A 111 2.13 1.11 -6.31
N ASN A 112 1.48 2.28 -6.28
CA ASN A 112 0.04 2.34 -6.01
C ASN A 112 -0.70 1.39 -6.94
N PHE A 113 -1.85 0.90 -6.45
CA PHE A 113 -2.78 0.19 -7.31
C PHE A 113 -3.34 1.13 -8.37
N LYS A 114 -3.56 0.60 -9.57
CA LYS A 114 -4.26 1.24 -10.67
C LYS A 114 -5.05 0.16 -11.38
N ASN A 115 -6.37 0.32 -11.44
CA ASN A 115 -7.30 -0.67 -12.03
C ASN A 115 -7.09 -2.07 -11.46
N ASP A 116 -7.09 -2.15 -10.13
CA ASP A 116 -6.93 -3.39 -9.37
C ASP A 116 -5.60 -4.13 -9.61
N LEU A 117 -4.60 -3.47 -10.19
CA LEU A 117 -3.26 -4.01 -10.33
C LEU A 117 -2.22 -3.07 -9.72
N ALA A 118 -1.21 -3.66 -9.10
CA ALA A 118 -0.01 -2.95 -8.69
C ALA A 118 1.22 -3.67 -9.22
N ILE A 119 2.25 -2.90 -9.58
CA ILE A 119 3.56 -3.44 -9.94
C ILE A 119 4.42 -3.47 -8.69
N VAL A 120 4.99 -4.63 -8.39
CA VAL A 120 5.86 -4.82 -7.22
C VAL A 120 7.16 -5.50 -7.62
N ILE A 121 8.19 -5.25 -6.82
CA ILE A 121 9.47 -5.94 -6.91
C ILE A 121 9.52 -7.05 -5.87
N GLU A 122 9.34 -8.28 -6.33
CA GLU A 122 9.38 -9.47 -5.50
C GLU A 122 10.82 -9.94 -5.31
N LEU A 123 11.24 -10.13 -4.05
CA LEU A 123 12.56 -10.63 -3.68
C LEU A 123 12.56 -12.15 -3.58
N HIS A 124 13.51 -12.78 -4.26
CA HIS A 124 13.81 -14.20 -4.23
C HIS A 124 15.07 -14.44 -3.40
N LYS A 125 15.01 -15.43 -2.52
CA LYS A 125 16.15 -15.87 -1.71
C LYS A 125 16.48 -17.32 -2.06
N ASN A 126 17.59 -17.52 -2.74
CA ASN A 126 18.07 -18.83 -3.15
C ASN A 126 19.24 -19.25 -2.26
N ILE A 127 19.15 -20.43 -1.64
CA ILE A 127 20.28 -21.01 -0.89
C ILE A 127 21.08 -21.85 -1.88
N LEU A 128 22.28 -21.38 -2.23
CA LEU A 128 23.17 -22.05 -3.19
C LEU A 128 23.90 -23.25 -2.56
N GLY A 129 24.03 -23.26 -1.24
CA GLY A 129 24.70 -24.30 -0.49
C GLY A 129 25.08 -23.84 0.90
N LYS A 130 25.89 -24.65 1.58
CA LYS A 130 26.43 -24.37 2.90
C LYS A 130 27.94 -24.60 2.85
N ASN A 131 28.69 -23.67 3.42
CA ASN A 131 30.08 -23.92 3.76
C ASN A 131 30.11 -24.60 5.13
N ASP A 132 30.44 -25.89 5.16
CA ASP A 132 30.40 -26.70 6.38
C ASP A 132 31.49 -26.32 7.39
N ILE A 133 32.65 -25.82 6.91
CA ILE A 133 33.75 -25.37 7.78
C ILE A 133 33.32 -24.13 8.58
N LEU A 134 32.61 -23.20 7.94
CA LEU A 134 32.19 -21.93 8.56
C LEU A 134 30.77 -21.97 9.13
N ASP A 135 30.05 -23.07 8.96
CA ASP A 135 28.61 -23.20 9.26
C ASP A 135 27.75 -22.08 8.63
N LYS A 136 28.13 -21.60 7.43
CA LYS A 136 27.50 -20.45 6.76
C LYS A 136 26.78 -20.84 5.47
N LYS A 137 25.54 -20.40 5.32
CA LYS A 137 24.76 -20.55 4.08
C LYS A 137 25.25 -19.55 3.03
N MET A 138 25.51 -20.04 1.82
CA MET A 138 25.71 -19.20 0.64
C MET A 138 24.35 -18.86 0.06
N ILE A 139 24.02 -17.58 0.05
CA ILE A 139 22.70 -17.08 -0.35
C ILE A 139 22.86 -16.17 -1.57
N ASP A 140 22.08 -16.43 -2.60
CA ASP A 140 21.88 -15.53 -3.72
C ASP A 140 20.51 -14.85 -3.58
N TYR A 141 20.52 -13.52 -3.67
CA TYR A 141 19.30 -12.73 -3.72
C TYR A 141 19.09 -12.25 -5.14
N SER A 142 17.87 -12.39 -5.61
CA SER A 142 17.45 -11.82 -6.89
C SER A 142 16.04 -11.24 -6.77
N TYR A 143 15.60 -10.47 -7.74
CA TYR A 143 14.24 -9.93 -7.75
C TYR A 143 13.63 -9.93 -9.14
N THR A 144 12.30 -9.88 -9.19
CA THR A 144 11.52 -9.76 -10.42
C THR A 144 10.44 -8.70 -10.28
N GLU A 145 10.16 -7.98 -11.36
CA GLU A 145 8.97 -7.13 -11.46
C GLU A 145 7.76 -7.99 -11.83
N ILE A 146 6.69 -7.88 -11.05
CA ILE A 146 5.43 -8.59 -11.26
C ILE A 146 4.25 -7.65 -11.05
N ALA A 147 3.13 -7.93 -11.73
CA ALA A 147 1.85 -7.30 -11.45
C ALA A 147 1.03 -8.20 -10.52
N ILE A 148 0.51 -7.64 -9.43
CA ILE A 148 -0.35 -8.33 -8.45
C ILE A 148 -1.73 -7.69 -8.40
N ASN A 149 -2.75 -8.50 -8.07
CA ASN A 149 -4.10 -8.02 -7.76
C ASN A 149 -4.20 -7.55 -6.27
N PRO A 150 -5.34 -7.02 -5.80
CA PRO A 150 -5.46 -6.49 -4.44
C PRO A 150 -5.38 -7.55 -3.33
N SER A 151 -5.43 -8.85 -3.68
CA SER A 151 -5.20 -9.96 -2.75
C SER A 151 -3.75 -10.45 -2.75
N GLY A 152 -2.87 -9.85 -3.56
CA GLY A 152 -1.47 -10.26 -3.71
C GLY A 152 -1.24 -11.43 -4.68
N LYS A 153 -2.26 -11.87 -5.42
CA LYS A 153 -2.10 -12.90 -6.45
C LYS A 153 -1.34 -12.30 -7.63
N ILE A 154 -0.33 -13.02 -8.11
CA ILE A 154 0.45 -12.68 -9.30
C ILE A 154 -0.45 -12.83 -10.54
N ILE A 155 -0.55 -11.77 -11.32
CA ILE A 155 -1.32 -11.72 -12.58
C ILE A 155 -0.37 -11.73 -13.78
N HIS A 156 0.72 -10.95 -13.74
CA HIS A 156 1.70 -10.88 -14.83
C HIS A 156 3.13 -10.86 -14.33
N PHE A 157 4.01 -11.62 -14.99
CA PHE A 157 5.45 -11.40 -14.91
C PHE A 157 5.84 -10.29 -15.89
N LEU A 158 6.61 -9.32 -15.39
CA LEU A 158 7.05 -8.12 -16.13
C LEU A 158 8.58 -8.06 -16.24
N SER A 159 9.26 -9.16 -15.93
CA SER A 159 10.70 -9.36 -16.07
C SER A 159 10.96 -10.70 -16.74
N GLU A 160 11.81 -10.71 -17.77
CA GLU A 160 12.18 -11.95 -18.47
C GLU A 160 12.98 -12.91 -17.57
N LYS A 161 13.87 -12.37 -16.73
CA LYS A 161 14.69 -13.14 -15.79
C LYS A 161 14.88 -12.35 -14.49
N PRO A 162 15.13 -13.04 -13.36
CA PRO A 162 15.50 -12.39 -12.12
C PRO A 162 16.76 -11.53 -12.28
N THR A 163 16.79 -10.40 -11.56
CA THR A 163 17.97 -9.54 -11.45
C THR A 163 18.63 -9.79 -10.11
N HIS A 164 19.90 -10.20 -10.11
CA HIS A 164 20.66 -10.44 -8.88
C HIS A 164 20.92 -9.13 -8.14
N ILE A 165 20.86 -9.19 -6.81
CA ILE A 165 21.07 -8.04 -5.93
C ILE A 165 21.91 -8.45 -4.72
N LYS A 166 22.82 -7.57 -4.30
CA LYS A 166 23.49 -7.70 -3.02
C LYS A 166 22.60 -7.08 -1.95
N LEU A 167 21.85 -7.91 -1.22
CA LEU A 167 20.89 -7.42 -0.24
C LEU A 167 21.59 -7.06 1.08
N SER A 168 22.03 -5.81 1.20
CA SER A 168 22.45 -5.19 2.47
C SER A 168 22.27 -3.67 2.40
N LYS A 169 22.17 -3.00 3.56
CA LYS A 169 22.09 -1.52 3.63
C LYS A 169 23.28 -0.79 2.97
N GLU A 170 24.42 -1.46 2.83
CA GLU A 170 25.61 -0.89 2.20
C GLU A 170 25.43 -0.78 0.67
N PHE A 171 24.76 -1.77 0.07
CA PHE A 171 24.54 -1.85 -1.38
C PHE A 171 23.16 -1.35 -1.80
N VAL A 172 22.14 -1.48 -0.94
CA VAL A 172 20.76 -1.07 -1.19
C VAL A 172 20.47 0.19 -0.37
N LYS A 173 20.89 1.34 -0.90
CA LYS A 173 20.63 2.67 -0.28
C LYS A 173 19.23 3.19 -0.55
N SER A 174 18.63 2.74 -1.65
CA SER A 174 17.28 3.09 -2.06
C SER A 174 16.57 1.87 -2.66
N PRO A 175 15.23 1.83 -2.62
CA PRO A 175 14.45 0.80 -3.30
C PRO A 175 14.86 0.67 -4.78
N PRO A 176 15.00 -0.56 -5.32
CA PRO A 176 15.22 -0.74 -6.76
C PRO A 176 14.08 -0.11 -7.54
N GLU A 177 14.37 0.57 -8.64
CA GLU A 177 13.36 1.23 -9.46
C GLU A 177 12.48 0.21 -10.20
N ILE A 178 11.17 0.46 -10.18
CA ILE A 178 10.21 -0.25 -11.04
C ILE A 178 10.36 0.31 -12.46
N LYS A 179 10.79 -0.54 -13.40
CA LYS A 179 10.98 -0.13 -14.80
C LYS A 179 9.69 -0.20 -15.61
N SER A 180 8.77 -1.06 -15.19
CA SER A 180 7.48 -1.25 -15.84
C SER A 180 6.51 -0.11 -15.52
N LYS A 181 5.62 0.22 -16.46
CA LYS A 181 4.63 1.29 -16.29
C LYS A 181 3.31 0.96 -16.95
N PHE A 182 2.22 1.36 -16.31
CA PHE A 182 0.90 1.36 -16.93
C PHE A 182 0.86 2.42 -18.03
N ILE A 183 0.50 2.03 -19.25
CA ILE A 183 0.34 2.96 -20.39
C ILE A 183 -1.14 3.22 -20.71
N SER A 184 -2.03 2.31 -20.32
CA SER A 184 -3.47 2.50 -20.34
C SER A 184 -4.12 1.68 -19.24
N GLU A 185 -5.45 1.66 -19.20
CA GLU A 185 -6.17 0.82 -18.26
C GLU A 185 -6.01 -0.68 -18.51
N LYS A 186 -5.63 -1.04 -19.75
CA LYS A 186 -5.54 -2.43 -20.22
C LYS A 186 -4.13 -2.82 -20.63
N LEU A 187 -3.15 -1.93 -20.46
CA LEU A 187 -1.80 -2.12 -21.00
C LEU A 187 -0.71 -1.78 -19.98
N ILE A 188 0.25 -2.69 -19.87
CA ILE A 188 1.53 -2.45 -19.18
C ILE A 188 2.66 -2.51 -20.20
N ALA A 189 3.54 -1.52 -20.16
CA ALA A 189 4.83 -1.56 -20.84
C ALA A 189 5.92 -1.98 -19.83
N PHE A 190 6.77 -2.92 -20.23
CA PHE A 190 7.92 -3.36 -19.43
C PHE A 190 9.18 -3.39 -20.29
N LYS A 191 10.33 -3.22 -19.64
CA LYS A 191 11.62 -3.05 -20.32
C LYS A 191 12.34 -4.38 -20.44
N ASN A 192 12.72 -4.73 -21.66
CA ASN A 192 13.48 -5.94 -21.98
C ASN A 192 14.97 -5.74 -21.67
N LYS A 193 15.73 -6.84 -21.70
CA LYS A 193 17.17 -6.82 -21.40
C LYS A 193 17.99 -5.99 -22.39
N ASP A 194 17.59 -6.01 -23.66
CA ASP A 194 18.17 -5.24 -24.75
C ASP A 194 17.77 -3.75 -24.72
N LYS A 195 17.10 -3.31 -23.65
CA LYS A 195 16.58 -1.95 -23.43
C LYS A 195 15.38 -1.58 -24.33
N THR A 196 14.84 -2.52 -25.11
CA THR A 196 13.57 -2.33 -25.83
C THR A 196 12.37 -2.44 -24.89
N TRP A 197 11.19 -2.07 -25.36
CA TRP A 197 9.93 -2.16 -24.60
C TRP A 197 9.05 -3.24 -25.18
N SER A 198 8.44 -4.02 -24.30
CA SER A 198 7.33 -4.92 -24.62
C SER A 198 6.06 -4.42 -23.95
N ILE A 199 4.93 -4.65 -24.62
CA ILE A 199 3.60 -4.25 -24.15
C ILE A 199 2.77 -5.51 -23.91
N LYS A 200 2.07 -5.54 -22.79
CA LYS A 200 1.20 -6.65 -22.40
C LYS A 200 -0.23 -6.17 -22.13
N ASN A 201 -1.21 -6.94 -22.60
CA ASN A 201 -2.61 -6.75 -22.25
C ASN A 201 -2.87 -7.28 -20.82
N LEU A 202 -3.71 -6.55 -20.09
CA LEU A 202 -4.10 -6.83 -18.71
C LEU A 202 -5.32 -7.75 -18.62
#